data_AF-F4XZ45-F1
#
_entry.id   AF-F4XZ45-F1
#
_cell.length_a   1.000
_cell.length_b   1.000
_cell.length_c   1.000
_cell.angle_alpha   90.00
_cell.angle_beta   90.00
_cell.angle_gamma   90.00
#
_symmetry.space_group_name_H-M   'P 1'
#
loop_
_entity.id
_entity.type
_entity.pdbx_description
1 polymer ?
#
loop_
_entity_poly.entity_id
_entity_poly.type
_entity_poly.pdbx_seq_one_letter_code
_entity_poly.pdbx_strand_id
1 'polypeptide(L)'
;MTLDSIIPYVVLAGYLLVTLVVGLVGYRQQKNTPDDYFLADRNMGAILLFFTLIATNFSAFAFLGFSGSGYRIGLSYYGMMGFGTGLIALTFYFIGY
;
A
#
# COMPACT_ATOMS: atom_id res chain seq x y z
N MET A 1 -26.70 4.71 -21.28
CA MET A 1 -25.88 4.69 -20.06
C MET A 1 -26.55 5.66 -19.09
N THR A 2 -27.14 5.18 -18.00
CA THR A 2 -27.83 6.05 -17.03
C THR A 2 -26.79 6.89 -16.28
N LEU A 3 -27.12 8.09 -15.82
CA LEU A 3 -26.18 8.95 -15.10
C LEU A 3 -25.55 8.22 -13.89
N ASP A 4 -26.34 7.40 -13.21
CA ASP A 4 -25.90 6.59 -12.07
C ASP A 4 -24.80 5.57 -12.42
N SER A 5 -24.79 5.07 -13.66
CA SER A 5 -23.76 4.12 -14.11
C SER A 5 -22.49 4.82 -14.59
N ILE A 6 -22.49 6.14 -14.82
CA ILE A 6 -21.31 6.91 -15.24
C ILE A 6 -20.49 7.41 -14.04
N ILE A 7 -21.15 7.78 -12.94
CA ILE A 7 -20.52 8.31 -11.71
C ILE A 7 -19.31 7.48 -11.23
N PRO A 8 -19.38 6.14 -11.06
CA PRO A 8 -18.24 5.39 -10.54
C PRO A 8 -17.01 5.43 -11.47
N TYR A 9 -17.22 5.46 -12.79
CA TYR A 9 -16.12 5.57 -13.75
C TYR A 9 -15.45 6.94 -13.69
N VAL A 10 -16.23 8.01 -13.50
CA VAL A 10 -15.69 9.37 -13.34
C VAL A 10 -14.86 9.48 -12.06
N VAL A 11 -15.36 8.95 -10.95
CA VAL A 11 -14.64 8.93 -9.67
C VAL A 11 -13.34 8.13 -9.78
N LEU A 12 -13.39 6.95 -10.41
CA LEU A 12 -12.21 6.12 -10.63
C LEU A 12 -11.17 6.82 -11.51
N ALA A 13 -11.59 7.40 -12.64
CA ALA A 13 -10.70 8.14 -13.53
C ALA A 13 -10.07 9.34 -12.81
N GLY A 14 -10.86 10.09 -12.04
CA GLY A 14 -10.38 11.20 -11.22
C GLY A 14 -9.34 10.76 -10.19
N TYR A 15 -9.59 9.67 -9.48
CA TYR A 15 -8.63 9.09 -8.53
C TYR A 15 -7.31 8.72 -9.21
N LEU A 16 -7.35 7.99 -10.31
CA LEU A 16 -6.16 7.58 -11.06
C LEU A 16 -5.35 8.79 -11.56
N LEU A 17 -6.04 9.83 -12.05
CA LEU A 17 -5.39 11.06 -12.49
C LEU A 17 -4.70 11.78 -11.33
N VAL A 18 -5.36 11.91 -10.17
CA VAL A 18 -4.75 12.53 -8.98
C VAL A 18 -3.52 11.74 -8.54
N THR A 19 -3.61 10.41 -8.43
CA THR A 19 -2.48 9.56 -8.06
C THR A 19 -1.32 9.71 -9.05
N LEU A 20 -1.61 9.76 -10.36
CA LEU A 20 -0.58 9.96 -11.38
C LEU A 20 0.09 11.33 -11.26
N VAL A 21 -0.68 12.39 -11.03
CA VAL A 21 -0.15 13.76 -10.86
C VAL A 21 0.77 13.83 -9.64
N VAL A 22 0.39 13.22 -8.52
CA VAL A 22 1.26 13.16 -7.32
C VAL A 22 2.57 12.45 -7.64
N GLY A 23 2.53 11.32 -8.35
CA GLY A 23 3.73 10.60 -8.78
C GLY A 23 4.62 11.43 -9.71
N LEU A 24 4.04 12.13 -10.69
CA LEU A 24 4.77 13.00 -11.61
C LEU A 24 5.41 14.20 -10.90
N VAL A 25 4.72 14.80 -9.93
CA VAL A 25 5.27 15.89 -9.11
C VAL A 25 6.43 15.40 -8.25
N GLY A 26 6.33 14.19 -7.69
CA GLY A 26 7.44 13.54 -6.98
C GLY A 26 8.64 13.31 -7.89
N TYR A 27 8.42 12.74 -9.08
CA TYR A 27 9.46 12.48 -10.08
C TYR A 27 10.24 13.75 -10.48
N ARG A 28 9.53 14.88 -10.66
CA ARG A 28 10.17 16.16 -11.04
C ARG A 28 11.04 16.77 -9.94
N GLN A 29 10.83 16.40 -8.69
CA GLN A 29 11.57 16.94 -7.53
C GLN A 29 12.73 16.04 -7.09
N GLN A 30 12.86 14.85 -7.66
CA GLN A 30 13.88 13.86 -7.31
C GLN A 30 15.28 14.26 -7.84
N LYS A 31 16.32 14.02 -7.06
CA LYS A 31 17.73 14.32 -7.36
C LYS A 31 18.46 13.18 -8.09
N ASN A 32 17.75 12.13 -8.52
CA ASN A 32 18.29 10.94 -9.22
C ASN A 32 19.46 10.25 -8.51
N THR A 33 19.56 10.35 -7.19
CA THR A 33 20.52 9.58 -6.40
C THR A 33 19.84 8.36 -5.77
N PRO A 34 20.58 7.25 -5.51
CA PRO A 34 20.02 6.11 -4.80
C PRO A 34 19.52 6.47 -3.40
N ASP A 35 20.21 7.35 -2.68
CA ASP A 35 19.83 7.78 -1.33
C ASP A 35 18.50 8.55 -1.34
N ASP A 36 18.30 9.45 -2.31
CA ASP A 36 17.04 10.17 -2.47
C ASP A 36 15.90 9.22 -2.92
N TYR A 37 16.17 8.26 -3.79
CA TYR A 37 15.15 7.31 -4.25
C TYR A 37 14.69 6.32 -3.18
N PHE A 38 15.63 5.74 -2.41
CA PHE A 38 15.33 4.68 -1.45
C PHE A 38 15.03 5.21 -0.04
N LEU A 39 15.69 6.30 0.37
CA LEU A 39 15.59 6.84 1.73
C LEU A 39 14.90 8.20 1.78
N ALA A 40 14.53 8.79 0.63
CA ALA A 40 13.97 10.14 0.55
C ALA A 40 14.84 11.16 1.29
N ASP A 41 16.18 11.07 1.12
CA ASP A 41 17.19 11.87 1.84
C ASP A 41 17.02 11.80 3.38
N ARG A 42 16.42 10.72 3.91
CA ARG A 42 16.04 10.52 5.33
C ARG A 42 15.13 11.61 5.88
N ASN A 43 14.43 12.32 5.00
CA ASN A 43 13.60 13.47 5.34
C ASN A 43 12.14 13.09 5.61
N MET A 44 11.76 11.83 5.40
CA MET A 44 10.44 11.34 5.76
C MET A 44 10.26 11.30 7.28
N GLY A 45 9.48 12.24 7.81
CA GLY A 45 9.11 12.26 9.23
C GLY A 45 8.34 11.01 9.66
N ALA A 46 8.42 10.66 10.95
CA ALA A 46 7.84 9.43 11.50
C ALA A 46 6.34 9.26 11.20
N ILE A 47 5.57 10.35 11.17
CA ILE A 47 4.13 10.34 10.86
C ILE A 47 3.89 9.93 9.40
N LEU A 48 4.63 10.49 8.46
CA LEU A 48 4.51 10.16 7.04
C LEU A 48 4.93 8.71 6.79
N LEU A 49 6.01 8.26 7.44
CA LEU A 49 6.45 6.86 7.40
C LEU A 49 5.36 5.92 7.93
N PHE A 50 4.75 6.25 9.06
CA PHE A 50 3.66 5.45 9.65
C PHE A 50 2.48 5.30 8.69
N PHE A 51 2.01 6.38 8.08
CA PHE A 51 0.93 6.32 7.11
C PHE A 51 1.32 5.53 5.84
N THR A 52 2.57 5.65 5.39
CA THR A 52 3.07 4.92 4.21
C THR A 52 3.14 3.41 4.48
N LEU A 53 3.59 3.02 5.67
CA LEU A 53 3.61 1.62 6.11
C LEU A 53 2.19 1.03 6.16
N ILE A 54 1.24 1.80 6.72
CA ILE A 54 -0.17 1.41 6.74
C ILE A 54 -0.74 1.27 5.31
N ALA A 55 -0.49 2.26 4.45
CA ALA A 55 -0.96 2.25 3.06
C ALA A 55 -0.39 1.05 2.27
N THR A 56 0.86 0.67 2.54
CA THR A 56 1.50 -0.50 1.92
C THR A 56 0.87 -1.81 2.39
N ASN A 57 0.46 -1.88 3.67
CA ASN A 57 -0.16 -3.07 4.22
C ASN A 57 -1.61 -3.26 3.72
N PHE A 58 -2.37 -2.16 3.60
CA PHE A 58 -3.73 -2.17 3.08
C PHE A 58 -3.77 -2.20 1.55
N SER A 59 -3.72 -3.39 0.98
CA SER A 59 -3.88 -3.62 -0.46
C SER A 59 -5.24 -4.23 -0.81
N ALA A 60 -5.49 -4.45 -2.11
CA ALA A 60 -6.67 -5.19 -2.58
C ALA A 60 -6.81 -6.56 -1.92
N PHE A 61 -5.69 -7.18 -1.52
CA PHE A 61 -5.71 -8.41 -0.73
C PHE A 61 -6.37 -8.20 0.64
N ALA A 62 -6.02 -7.14 1.37
CA ALA A 62 -6.61 -6.86 2.68
C ALA A 62 -8.12 -6.59 2.59
N PHE A 63 -8.59 -5.94 1.52
CA PHE A 63 -10.01 -5.62 1.36
C PHE A 63 -10.85 -6.74 0.78
N LEU A 64 -10.35 -7.51 -0.20
CA LEU A 64 -11.13 -8.54 -0.89
C LEU A 64 -10.73 -9.96 -0.48
N GLY A 65 -9.43 -10.24 -0.41
CA GLY A 65 -8.89 -11.57 -0.11
C GLY A 65 -9.03 -11.94 1.36
N PHE A 66 -8.59 -11.05 2.24
CA PHE A 66 -8.59 -11.24 3.69
C PHE A 66 -10.01 -11.24 4.25
N SER A 67 -10.86 -10.29 3.83
CA SER A 67 -12.28 -10.25 4.21
C SER A 67 -13.06 -11.45 3.67
N GLY A 68 -12.83 -11.84 2.40
CA GLY A 68 -13.48 -12.98 1.77
C GLY A 68 -13.08 -14.31 2.41
N SER A 69 -11.81 -14.44 2.81
CA SER A 69 -11.33 -15.59 3.58
C SER A 69 -11.87 -15.59 5.00
N GLY A 70 -12.01 -14.42 5.63
CA GLY A 70 -12.69 -14.25 6.91
C GLY A 70 -14.15 -14.71 6.86
N TYR A 71 -14.88 -14.43 5.76
CA TYR A 71 -16.25 -14.92 5.57
C TYR A 71 -16.32 -16.44 5.42
N ARG A 72 -15.36 -17.05 4.72
CA ARG A 72 -15.37 -18.50 4.42
C ARG A 72 -14.80 -19.38 5.53
N ILE A 73 -13.70 -18.94 6.15
CA ILE A 73 -12.88 -19.71 7.09
C ILE A 73 -13.14 -19.27 8.55
N GLY A 74 -13.64 -18.05 8.75
CA GLY A 74 -13.91 -17.48 10.05
C GLY A 74 -12.68 -16.83 10.69
N LEU A 75 -12.75 -16.60 12.00
CA LEU A 75 -11.75 -15.86 12.77
C LEU A 75 -10.35 -16.53 12.78
N SER A 76 -10.28 -17.84 12.53
CA SER A 76 -9.03 -18.61 12.51
C SER A 76 -8.06 -18.14 11.42
N TYR A 77 -8.57 -17.55 10.33
CA TYR A 77 -7.73 -17.02 9.25
C TYR A 77 -6.90 -15.80 9.68
N TYR A 78 -7.39 -15.02 10.65
CA TYR A 78 -6.73 -13.80 11.12
C TYR A 78 -5.41 -14.13 11.84
N GLY A 79 -5.42 -15.15 12.70
CA GLY A 79 -4.21 -15.61 13.40
C GLY A 79 -3.17 -16.18 12.44
N MET A 80 -3.61 -16.96 11.44
CA MET A 80 -2.72 -17.52 10.41
C MET A 80 -2.04 -16.42 9.60
N MET A 81 -2.79 -15.39 9.19
CA MET A 81 -2.25 -14.26 8.45
C MET A 81 -1.30 -13.43 9.29
N GLY A 82 -1.69 -13.05 10.51
CA GLY A 82 -0.83 -12.27 11.41
C GLY A 82 0.49 -12.97 11.70
N PHE A 83 0.45 -14.29 11.93
CA PHE A 83 1.65 -15.09 12.16
C PHE A 83 2.52 -15.19 10.90
N GLY A 84 1.92 -15.46 9.73
CA GLY A 84 2.63 -15.51 8.45
C GLY A 84 3.33 -14.19 8.11
N THR A 85 2.65 -13.06 8.27
CA THR A 85 3.26 -11.74 8.01
C THR A 85 4.27 -11.33 9.07
N GLY A 86 4.05 -11.67 10.35
CA GLY A 86 4.96 -11.32 11.44
C GLY A 86 6.30 -12.06 11.34
N LEU A 87 6.29 -13.33 10.91
CA LEU A 87 7.50 -14.12 10.74
C LEU A 87 8.37 -13.68 9.56
N ILE A 88 7.82 -12.97 8.56
CA ILE A 88 8.60 -12.45 7.43
C ILE A 88 9.73 -11.52 7.91
N ALA A 89 9.49 -10.75 8.97
CA ALA A 89 10.53 -9.90 9.57
C ALA A 89 11.71 -10.73 10.11
N LEU A 90 11.45 -11.91 10.68
CA LEU A 90 12.50 -12.83 11.11
C LEU A 90 13.24 -13.44 9.91
N THR A 91 12.55 -13.74 8.82
CA THR A 91 13.19 -14.23 7.59
C THR A 91 14.19 -13.21 7.05
N PHE A 92 13.84 -11.92 7.00
CA PHE A 92 14.77 -10.87 6.60
C PHE A 92 15.97 -10.77 7.55
N TYR A 93 15.77 -10.97 8.85
CA TYR A 93 16.87 -10.97 9.83
C TYR A 93 17.84 -12.15 9.66
N PHE A 94 17.34 -13.36 9.38
CA PHE A 94 18.18 -14.56 9.30
C PHE A 94 18.75 -14.85 7.91
N ILE A 95 18.06 -14.47 6.84
CA ILE A 95 18.45 -14.78 5.44
C ILE A 95 18.96 -13.53 4.70
N GLY A 96 18.52 -12.34 5.10
CA GLY A 96 18.85 -11.07 4.41
C GLY A 96 20.16 -10.41 4.83
N TYR A 97 21.04 -11.11 5.55
CA TYR A 97 22.44 -10.72 5.78
C TYR A 97 23.29 -11.13 4.58
#